data_AF-A0A7C6QI25-F1
#
_entry.id   AF-A0A7C6QI25-F1
#
_cell.length_a   1.000
_cell.length_b   1.000
_cell.length_c   1.000
_cell.angle_alpha   90.00
_cell.angle_beta   90.00
_cell.angle_gamma   90.00
#
_symmetry.space_group_name_H-M   'P 1'
#
loop_
_entity.id
_entity.type
_entity.pdbx_description
1 polymer ?
#
loop_
_entity_poly.entity_id
_entity_poly.type
_entity_poly.pdbx_seq_one_letter_code
_entity_poly.pdbx_strand_id
1 'polypeptide(L)'
;MKKWRCTVCGYIHEGPTPPDTCPICGVGPEDFEEVVEEPKAAQTAVPSAPAGATGNVGPVPGGNQRDAIFKIEYGLFVATSRKDGRFNGQVCNTVFQITSEPQRVAVALNKNNLTNEFVKASGLVTISVLGKDNFPDIKRFGYQTGHKVDKFEGFTYGVSATNGLPVLLNAVAYLDLKIDPALVMDVGTHTLFIGDVVDGGLIKGGDPITYSYYRANRR
;
A
#
# COMPACT_ATOMS: atom_id res chain seq x y z
N MET A 1 35.69 16.20 3.75
CA MET A 1 35.97 14.76 3.57
C MET A 1 34.74 14.17 2.89
N LYS A 2 34.91 13.44 1.78
CA LYS A 2 33.75 12.87 1.07
C LYS A 2 33.15 11.73 1.89
N LYS A 3 31.83 11.56 1.77
CA LYS A 3 31.07 10.49 2.40
C LYS A 3 30.36 9.70 1.31
N TRP A 4 30.35 8.38 1.45
CA TRP A 4 29.73 7.47 0.49
C TRP A 4 28.72 6.61 1.23
N ARG A 5 27.49 6.55 0.72
CA ARG A 5 26.41 5.75 1.30
C ARG A 5 26.16 4.52 0.44
N CYS A 6 26.20 3.34 1.05
CA CYS A 6 25.76 2.12 0.39
C CYS A 6 24.24 2.19 0.15
N THR A 7 23.81 2.07 -1.10
CA THR A 7 22.39 2.14 -1.51
C THR A 7 21.58 0.93 -1.03
N VAL A 8 22.26 -0.17 -0.70
CA VAL A 8 21.64 -1.43 -0.27
C VAL A 8 21.37 -1.48 1.22
N CYS A 9 22.37 -1.15 2.06
CA CYS A 9 22.26 -1.28 3.52
C CYS A 9 22.40 0.03 4.31
N GLY A 10 22.72 1.14 3.64
CA GLY A 10 22.86 2.45 4.28
C GLY A 10 24.16 2.69 5.04
N TYR A 11 25.16 1.79 4.94
CA TYR A 11 26.49 2.01 5.53
C TYR A 11 27.14 3.28 4.97
N ILE A 12 27.77 4.07 5.84
CA ILE A 12 28.47 5.31 5.48
C ILE A 12 29.97 5.08 5.58
N HIS A 13 30.68 5.29 4.47
CA HIS A 13 32.13 5.28 4.40
C HIS A 13 32.66 6.71 4.29
N GLU A 14 33.67 7.07 5.09
CA GLU A 14 34.34 8.36 5.02
C GLU A 14 35.70 8.19 4.33
N GLY A 15 35.85 8.77 3.14
CA GLY A 15 37.03 8.55 2.32
C GLY A 15 36.94 9.26 0.98
N PRO A 16 38.07 9.45 0.28
CA PRO A 16 38.09 10.09 -1.04
C PRO A 16 37.31 9.29 -2.10
N THR A 17 37.19 7.98 -1.93
CA THR A 17 36.51 7.02 -2.81
C THR A 17 35.64 6.06 -1.97
N PRO A 18 34.62 5.40 -2.56
CA PRO A 18 33.88 4.34 -1.87
C PRO A 18 34.79 3.13 -1.61
N PRO A 19 34.45 2.27 -0.63
CA PRO A 19 35.22 1.07 -0.34
C PRO A 19 35.01 0.00 -1.42
N ASP A 20 36.02 -0.85 -1.66
CA ASP A 20 35.97 -1.96 -2.64
C ASP A 20 34.90 -3.00 -2.29
N THR A 21 34.55 -3.13 -1.01
CA THR A 21 33.45 -3.98 -0.56
C THR A 21 32.78 -3.35 0.65
N CYS A 22 31.44 -3.31 0.63
CA CYS A 22 30.66 -2.86 1.77
C CYS A 22 30.86 -3.85 2.95
N PRO A 23 31.32 -3.38 4.13
CA PRO A 23 31.60 -4.26 5.27
C PRO A 23 30.33 -4.85 5.92
N ILE A 24 29.14 -4.37 5.53
CA ILE A 24 27.86 -4.81 6.10
C ILE A 24 27.12 -5.79 5.18
N CYS A 25 27.10 -5.54 3.86
CA CYS A 25 26.31 -6.35 2.92
C CYS A 25 27.10 -6.98 1.76
N GLY A 26 28.39 -6.69 1.64
CA GLY A 26 29.28 -7.37 0.68
C GLY A 26 29.18 -6.89 -0.77
N VAL A 27 28.40 -5.84 -1.07
CA VAL A 27 28.32 -5.26 -2.42
C VAL A 27 29.56 -4.45 -2.77
N GLY A 28 29.82 -4.30 -4.07
CA GLY A 28 30.94 -3.54 -4.61
C GLY A 28 30.75 -2.02 -4.56
N PRO A 29 31.76 -1.24 -4.98
CA PRO A 29 31.73 0.22 -4.97
C PRO A 29 30.66 0.83 -5.89
N GLU A 30 30.16 0.08 -6.87
CA GLU A 30 29.07 0.47 -7.78
C GLU A 30 27.75 0.74 -7.04
N ASP A 31 27.56 0.14 -5.87
CA ASP A 31 26.38 0.30 -5.02
C ASP A 31 26.59 1.37 -3.93
N PHE A 32 27.54 2.28 -4.12
CA PHE A 32 27.75 3.45 -3.28
C PHE A 32 27.44 4.76 -4.03
N GLU A 33 26.69 5.63 -3.38
CA GLU A 33 26.45 6.99 -3.85
C GLU A 33 27.18 8.02 -2.98
N GLU A 34 27.73 9.05 -3.60
CA GLU A 34 28.35 10.17 -2.87
C GLU A 34 27.26 10.92 -2.11
N VAL A 35 27.42 11.07 -0.80
CA VAL A 35 26.55 11.88 0.04
C VAL A 35 26.91 13.33 -0.20
N VAL A 36 26.25 13.92 -1.20
CA VAL A 36 26.27 15.37 -1.40
C VAL A 36 25.37 15.96 -0.33
N GLU A 37 25.96 16.67 0.64
CA GLU A 37 25.16 17.48 1.57
C GLU A 37 24.51 18.60 0.75
N GLU A 38 23.23 18.41 0.39
CA GLU A 38 22.44 19.50 -0.17
C GLU A 38 22.44 20.65 0.85
N PRO A 39 22.62 21.90 0.41
CA PRO A 39 22.50 23.04 1.29
C PRO A 39 21.14 22.96 1.98
N LYS A 40 21.18 22.79 3.30
CA LYS A 40 20.00 22.70 4.16
C LYS A 40 19.04 23.79 3.72
N ALA A 41 17.90 23.39 3.15
CA ALA A 41 16.90 24.32 2.62
C ALA A 41 16.74 25.44 3.64
N ALA A 42 16.87 26.69 3.17
CA ALA A 42 16.75 27.87 4.02
C ALA A 42 15.50 27.67 4.87
N GLN A 43 15.68 27.56 6.19
CA GLN A 43 14.58 27.32 7.10
C GLN A 43 13.66 28.52 6.97
N THR A 44 12.54 28.34 6.26
CA THR A 44 11.43 29.29 6.32
C THR A 44 11.10 29.46 7.79
N ALA A 45 11.11 30.70 8.28
CA ALA A 45 10.80 30.99 9.67
C ALA A 45 9.47 30.31 10.04
N VAL A 46 9.53 29.36 10.96
CA VAL A 46 8.33 28.69 11.46
C VAL A 46 7.55 29.76 12.23
N PRO A 47 6.27 30.03 11.88
CA PRO A 47 5.50 31.04 12.58
C PRO A 47 5.45 30.74 14.08
N SER A 48 5.43 31.79 14.90
CA SER A 48 5.31 31.65 16.36
C SER A 48 4.02 30.90 16.70
N ALA A 49 4.16 29.76 17.36
CA ALA A 49 3.02 28.93 17.72
C ALA A 49 2.09 29.64 18.72
N PRO A 50 0.76 29.42 18.64
CA PRO A 50 -0.20 30.06 19.53
C PRO A 50 -0.08 29.60 20.99
N ALA A 51 -0.80 30.28 21.89
CA ALA A 51 -0.83 29.94 23.32
C ALA A 51 -1.22 28.48 23.54
N GLY A 52 -0.34 27.72 24.22
CA GLY A 52 -0.47 26.27 24.44
C GLY A 52 0.65 25.44 23.81
N ALA A 53 1.44 26.01 22.90
CA ALA A 53 2.64 25.36 22.39
C ALA A 53 3.82 25.50 23.36
N THR A 54 4.50 24.40 23.65
CA THR A 54 5.72 24.37 24.48
C THR A 54 7.00 24.58 23.67
N GLY A 55 6.89 24.83 22.36
CA GLY A 55 7.99 25.05 21.43
C GLY A 55 7.81 24.30 20.11
N ASN A 56 8.83 24.37 19.26
CA ASN A 56 8.87 23.63 17.99
C ASN A 56 9.46 22.23 18.22
N VAL A 57 8.84 21.20 17.65
CA VAL A 57 9.42 19.86 17.60
C VAL A 57 10.47 19.83 16.50
N GLY A 58 11.75 19.83 16.88
CA GLY A 58 12.86 19.58 15.97
C GLY A 58 12.94 18.09 15.55
N PRO A 59 13.96 17.70 14.76
CA PRO A 59 14.21 16.30 14.47
C PRO A 59 14.28 15.46 15.76
N VAL A 60 13.45 14.42 15.86
CA VAL A 60 13.38 13.55 17.05
C VAL A 60 14.61 12.64 17.07
N PRO A 61 15.46 12.68 18.12
CA PRO A 61 16.62 11.80 18.22
C PRO A 61 16.22 10.33 18.16
N GLY A 62 16.86 9.56 17.27
CA GLY A 62 16.59 8.13 17.08
C GLY A 62 15.31 7.79 16.29
N GLY A 63 14.51 8.79 15.90
CA GLY A 63 13.38 8.62 14.99
C GLY A 63 13.71 9.08 13.58
N ASN A 64 13.11 8.45 12.57
CA ASN A 64 13.18 8.91 11.18
C ASN A 64 11.79 8.85 10.52
N GLN A 65 11.65 9.50 9.35
CA GLN A 65 10.36 9.58 8.64
C GLN A 65 9.83 8.20 8.22
N ARG A 66 10.75 7.27 7.93
CA ARG A 66 10.40 5.89 7.56
C ARG A 66 9.78 5.15 8.74
N ASP A 67 10.29 5.29 9.95
CA ASP A 67 9.70 4.66 11.13
C ASP A 67 8.35 5.28 11.47
N ALA A 68 8.20 6.60 11.28
CA ALA A 68 6.93 7.29 11.47
C ALA A 68 5.84 6.80 10.50
N ILE A 69 6.17 6.58 9.22
CA ILE A 69 5.18 6.08 8.24
C ILE A 69 4.67 4.69 8.60
N PHE A 70 5.52 3.85 9.21
CA PHE A 70 5.13 2.52 9.68
C PHE A 70 4.24 2.53 10.92
N LYS A 71 3.97 3.70 11.53
CA LYS A 71 2.97 3.85 12.60
C LYS A 71 1.56 4.10 12.08
N ILE A 72 1.37 4.33 10.78
CA ILE A 72 0.05 4.34 10.17
C ILE A 72 -0.46 2.90 10.09
N GLU A 73 -1.60 2.64 10.72
CA GLU A 73 -2.23 1.33 10.73
C GLU A 73 -3.19 1.17 9.54
N TYR A 74 -3.28 -0.06 9.04
CA TYR A 74 -4.15 -0.41 7.92
C TYR A 74 -4.85 -1.74 8.18
N GLY A 75 -6.00 -1.95 7.54
CA GLY A 75 -6.52 -3.31 7.36
C GLY A 75 -5.77 -4.07 6.26
N LEU A 76 -6.19 -5.30 6.00
CA LEU A 76 -5.86 -6.01 4.77
C LEU A 76 -7.11 -6.39 4.01
N PHE A 77 -7.01 -6.28 2.70
CA PHE A 77 -8.13 -6.42 1.79
C PHE A 77 -7.70 -7.21 0.57
N VAL A 78 -8.66 -7.90 -0.07
CA VAL A 78 -8.51 -8.31 -1.47
C VAL A 78 -9.36 -7.38 -2.33
N ALA A 79 -8.71 -6.66 -3.24
CA ALA A 79 -9.37 -5.87 -4.26
C ALA A 79 -9.51 -6.70 -5.54
N THR A 80 -10.72 -6.87 -6.04
CA THR A 80 -11.04 -7.62 -7.25
C THR A 80 -11.62 -6.70 -8.32
N SER A 81 -11.40 -7.07 -9.59
CA SER A 81 -11.95 -6.36 -10.75
C SER A 81 -12.00 -7.30 -11.96
N ARG A 82 -12.51 -6.81 -13.10
CA ARG A 82 -12.66 -7.59 -14.33
C ARG A 82 -12.23 -6.84 -15.57
N LYS A 83 -11.84 -7.58 -16.60
CA LYS A 83 -11.63 -7.08 -17.96
C LYS A 83 -11.82 -8.23 -18.94
N ASP A 84 -12.54 -7.99 -20.04
CA ASP A 84 -12.73 -8.95 -21.15
C ASP A 84 -13.18 -10.36 -20.67
N GLY A 85 -14.16 -10.40 -19.76
CA GLY A 85 -14.70 -11.65 -19.20
C GLY A 85 -13.80 -12.37 -18.18
N ARG A 86 -12.62 -11.83 -17.87
CA ARG A 86 -11.68 -12.38 -16.89
C ARG A 86 -11.72 -11.61 -15.59
N PHE A 87 -11.57 -12.34 -14.49
CA PHE A 87 -11.41 -11.76 -13.15
C PHE A 87 -9.94 -11.73 -12.72
N ASN A 88 -9.60 -10.75 -11.90
CA ASN A 88 -8.32 -10.75 -11.19
C ASN A 88 -8.45 -10.05 -9.83
N GLY A 89 -7.59 -10.44 -8.90
CA GLY A 89 -7.57 -9.91 -7.54
C GLY A 89 -6.15 -9.70 -7.02
N GLN A 90 -6.00 -8.78 -6.07
CA GLN A 90 -4.75 -8.59 -5.33
C GLN A 90 -5.00 -8.26 -3.87
N VAL A 91 -4.03 -8.60 -3.02
CA VAL A 91 -4.00 -8.07 -1.66
C VAL A 91 -3.57 -6.60 -1.70
N CYS A 92 -4.26 -5.76 -0.95
CA CYS A 92 -3.86 -4.37 -0.68
C CYS A 92 -4.19 -3.99 0.76
N ASN A 93 -3.53 -2.97 1.28
CA ASN A 93 -3.76 -2.42 2.63
C ASN A 93 -4.25 -0.96 2.58
N THR A 94 -3.88 -0.21 1.55
CA THR A 94 -4.30 1.19 1.39
C THR A 94 -5.75 1.27 0.89
N VAL A 95 -6.68 1.10 1.83
CA VAL A 95 -8.11 1.31 1.66
C VAL A 95 -8.63 2.09 2.86
N PHE A 96 -9.37 3.17 2.64
CA PHE A 96 -9.99 3.96 3.70
C PHE A 96 -11.19 4.75 3.18
N GLN A 97 -12.15 5.02 4.07
CA GLN A 97 -13.29 5.87 3.77
C GLN A 97 -12.86 7.34 3.67
N ILE A 98 -13.38 8.06 2.67
CA ILE A 98 -13.11 9.49 2.45
C ILE A 98 -14.29 10.33 2.93
N THR A 99 -15.51 9.97 2.53
CA THR A 99 -16.73 10.73 2.86
C THR A 99 -17.86 9.79 3.30
N SER A 100 -18.78 10.32 4.11
CA SER A 100 -20.04 9.67 4.46
C SER A 100 -21.18 10.01 3.49
N GLU A 101 -21.16 11.19 2.86
CA GLU A 101 -22.18 11.66 1.92
C GLU A 101 -21.52 12.41 0.75
N PRO A 102 -21.53 11.87 -0.48
CA PRO A 102 -21.82 10.46 -0.80
C PRO A 102 -20.81 9.53 -0.10
N GLN A 103 -21.19 8.28 0.15
CA GLN A 103 -20.29 7.32 0.80
C GLN A 103 -19.18 6.90 -0.16
N ARG A 104 -17.93 7.30 0.12
CA ARG A 104 -16.77 7.06 -0.77
C ARG A 104 -15.61 6.38 -0.08
N VAL A 105 -14.93 5.54 -0.84
CA VAL A 105 -13.72 4.82 -0.43
C VAL A 105 -12.59 5.11 -1.41
N ALA A 106 -11.40 5.36 -0.88
CA ALA A 106 -10.15 5.38 -1.64
C ALA A 106 -9.50 3.99 -1.60
N VAL A 107 -8.97 3.55 -2.74
CA VAL A 107 -8.10 2.38 -2.86
C VAL A 107 -6.88 2.71 -3.72
N ALA A 108 -5.68 2.47 -3.19
CA ALA A 108 -4.43 2.69 -3.93
C ALA A 108 -3.84 1.34 -4.38
N LEU A 109 -3.66 1.17 -5.68
CA LEU A 109 -3.19 -0.07 -6.27
C LEU A 109 -1.91 0.16 -7.08
N ASN A 110 -0.90 -0.70 -6.89
CA ASN A 110 0.36 -0.61 -7.63
C ASN A 110 0.09 -0.75 -9.15
N LYS A 111 0.71 0.12 -9.96
CA LYS A 111 0.51 0.16 -11.41
C LYS A 111 0.98 -1.10 -12.14
N ASN A 112 1.92 -1.86 -11.55
CA ASN A 112 2.45 -3.09 -12.13
C ASN A 112 1.55 -4.31 -11.88
N ASN A 113 0.48 -4.16 -11.09
CA ASN A 113 -0.43 -5.26 -10.79
C ASN A 113 -1.60 -5.27 -11.78
N LEU A 114 -1.91 -6.44 -12.34
CA LEU A 114 -2.99 -6.62 -13.33
C LEU A 114 -4.34 -6.08 -12.82
N THR A 115 -4.60 -6.13 -11.51
CA THR A 115 -5.82 -5.56 -10.93
C THR A 115 -5.94 -4.07 -11.20
N ASN A 116 -4.85 -3.29 -11.17
CA ASN A 116 -4.89 -1.85 -11.50
C ASN A 116 -5.39 -1.65 -12.94
N GLU A 117 -4.90 -2.43 -13.89
CA GLU A 117 -5.36 -2.39 -15.29
C GLU A 117 -6.84 -2.74 -15.42
N PHE A 118 -7.30 -3.75 -14.67
CA PHE A 118 -8.69 -4.18 -14.69
C PHE A 118 -9.63 -3.11 -14.10
N VAL A 119 -9.19 -2.44 -13.03
CA VAL A 119 -9.95 -1.31 -12.45
C VAL A 119 -10.01 -0.15 -13.43
N LYS A 120 -8.91 0.20 -14.10
CA LYS A 120 -8.91 1.25 -15.13
C LYS A 120 -9.83 0.92 -16.31
N ALA A 121 -9.90 -0.36 -16.71
CA ALA A 121 -10.72 -0.79 -17.82
C ALA A 121 -12.21 -0.87 -17.48
N SER A 122 -12.56 -1.34 -16.27
CA SER A 122 -13.96 -1.58 -15.88
C SER A 122 -14.60 -0.43 -15.12
N GLY A 123 -13.81 0.39 -14.40
CA GLY A 123 -14.33 1.36 -13.44
C GLY A 123 -14.98 0.72 -12.20
N LEU A 124 -14.73 -0.57 -11.95
CA LEU A 124 -15.37 -1.33 -10.87
C LEU A 124 -14.32 -1.98 -9.97
N VAL A 125 -14.59 -1.96 -8.66
CA VAL A 125 -13.78 -2.66 -7.66
C VAL A 125 -14.69 -3.30 -6.62
N THR A 126 -14.40 -4.54 -6.23
CA THR A 126 -14.94 -5.11 -5.00
C THR A 126 -13.81 -5.27 -3.99
N ILE A 127 -14.01 -4.74 -2.79
CA ILE A 127 -13.09 -4.84 -1.66
C ILE A 127 -13.61 -5.90 -0.72
N SER A 128 -12.91 -7.02 -0.57
CA SER A 128 -13.16 -8.00 0.48
C SER A 128 -12.29 -7.70 1.71
N VAL A 129 -12.91 -7.44 2.86
CA VAL A 129 -12.24 -7.12 4.14
C VAL A 129 -11.79 -8.40 4.83
N LEU A 130 -10.48 -8.62 4.94
CA LEU A 130 -9.94 -9.88 5.46
C LEU A 130 -9.97 -9.93 6.98
N GLY A 131 -10.23 -11.12 7.52
CA GLY A 131 -10.04 -11.48 8.92
C GLY A 131 -8.80 -12.33 9.15
N LYS A 132 -8.58 -12.75 10.40
CA LYS A 132 -7.40 -13.52 10.81
C LYS A 132 -7.30 -14.91 10.16
N ASP A 133 -8.39 -15.45 9.63
CA ASP A 133 -8.40 -16.77 8.98
C ASP A 133 -7.98 -16.72 7.49
N ASN A 134 -7.80 -15.52 6.92
CA ASN A 134 -7.55 -15.34 5.49
C ASN A 134 -6.06 -15.41 5.09
N PHE A 135 -5.16 -15.92 5.93
CA PHE A 135 -3.74 -16.09 5.56
C PHE A 135 -3.52 -16.89 4.26
N PRO A 136 -4.27 -17.98 3.99
CA PRO A 136 -4.16 -18.68 2.71
C PRO A 136 -4.51 -17.78 1.50
N ASP A 137 -5.54 -16.93 1.65
CA ASP A 137 -5.97 -16.00 0.60
C ASP A 137 -4.94 -14.90 0.38
N ILE A 138 -4.30 -14.43 1.46
CA ILE A 138 -3.20 -13.46 1.36
C ILE A 138 -2.05 -14.02 0.52
N LYS A 139 -1.66 -15.29 0.73
CA LYS A 139 -0.65 -15.97 -0.10
C LYS A 139 -1.10 -16.06 -1.56
N ARG A 140 -2.34 -16.48 -1.80
CA ARG A 140 -2.87 -16.67 -3.16
C ARG A 140 -2.95 -15.37 -3.95
N PHE A 141 -3.54 -14.33 -3.36
CA PHE A 141 -3.78 -13.06 -4.05
C PHE A 141 -2.60 -12.09 -3.95
N GLY A 142 -1.71 -12.24 -2.97
CA GLY A 142 -0.59 -11.35 -2.72
C GLY A 142 0.76 -11.79 -3.29
N TYR A 143 1.03 -13.10 -3.42
CA TYR A 143 2.37 -13.61 -3.81
C TYR A 143 2.45 -14.10 -5.25
N GLN A 144 1.40 -13.87 -6.03
CA GLN A 144 1.32 -14.29 -7.42
C GLN A 144 0.93 -13.11 -8.30
N THR A 145 1.40 -13.10 -9.54
CA THR A 145 1.01 -12.09 -10.54
C THR A 145 -0.15 -12.61 -11.37
N GLY A 146 -1.24 -11.81 -11.46
CA GLY A 146 -2.40 -12.14 -12.27
C GLY A 146 -2.09 -12.20 -13.77
N HIS A 147 -0.97 -11.64 -14.20
CA HIS A 147 -0.50 -11.71 -15.59
C HIS A 147 -0.09 -13.12 -16.01
N LYS A 148 0.35 -13.96 -15.05
CA LYS A 148 0.86 -15.31 -15.32
C LYS A 148 -0.05 -16.41 -14.79
N VAL A 149 -0.82 -16.14 -13.76
CA VAL A 149 -1.65 -17.13 -13.08
C VAL A 149 -3.08 -16.62 -12.97
N ASP A 150 -4.05 -17.48 -13.30
CA ASP A 150 -5.43 -17.24 -12.95
C ASP A 150 -5.63 -17.52 -11.45
N LYS A 151 -5.72 -16.44 -10.67
CA LYS A 151 -5.87 -16.53 -9.21
C LYS A 151 -7.24 -17.05 -8.80
N PHE A 152 -8.23 -17.07 -9.68
CA PHE A 152 -9.57 -17.57 -9.39
C PHE A 152 -9.80 -19.02 -9.84
N GLU A 153 -8.89 -19.61 -10.62
CA GLU A 153 -8.96 -21.01 -11.03
C GLU A 153 -8.95 -21.96 -9.81
N GLY A 154 -10.04 -22.69 -9.59
CA GLY A 154 -10.20 -23.56 -8.42
C GLY A 154 -10.32 -22.82 -7.08
N PHE A 155 -10.59 -21.50 -7.09
CA PHE A 155 -10.93 -20.74 -5.89
C PHE A 155 -12.46 -20.64 -5.76
N THR A 156 -12.98 -20.81 -4.55
CA THR A 156 -14.42 -20.62 -4.28
C THR A 156 -14.70 -19.16 -3.93
N TYR A 157 -15.56 -18.51 -4.71
CA TYR A 157 -15.97 -17.12 -4.51
C TYR A 157 -17.45 -16.93 -4.83
N GLY A 158 -18.04 -15.87 -4.27
CA GLY A 158 -19.34 -15.36 -4.69
C GLY A 158 -19.16 -14.32 -5.79
N VAL A 159 -20.21 -14.05 -6.56
CA VAL A 159 -20.24 -12.93 -7.52
C VAL A 159 -21.26 -11.93 -7.02
N SER A 160 -20.85 -10.68 -6.85
CA SER A 160 -21.78 -9.61 -6.48
C SER A 160 -22.88 -9.48 -7.53
N ALA A 161 -24.14 -9.43 -7.08
CA ALA A 161 -25.28 -9.16 -7.96
C ALA A 161 -25.30 -7.70 -8.45
N THR A 162 -24.61 -6.79 -7.75
CA THR A 162 -24.62 -5.36 -8.04
C THR A 162 -23.61 -5.00 -9.13
N ASN A 163 -22.36 -5.45 -9.03
CA ASN A 163 -21.32 -5.09 -10.00
C ASN A 163 -20.74 -6.29 -10.79
N GLY A 164 -21.10 -7.52 -10.43
CA GLY A 164 -20.66 -8.73 -11.10
C GLY A 164 -19.19 -9.08 -10.87
N LEU A 165 -18.59 -8.63 -9.76
CA LEU A 165 -17.21 -8.93 -9.39
C LEU A 165 -17.11 -10.01 -8.29
N PRO A 166 -15.94 -10.69 -8.18
CA PRO A 166 -15.73 -11.70 -7.14
C PRO A 166 -15.69 -11.12 -5.72
N VAL A 167 -16.39 -11.80 -4.82
CA VAL A 167 -16.41 -11.58 -3.36
C VAL A 167 -15.83 -12.82 -2.66
N LEU A 168 -14.89 -12.63 -1.74
CA LEU A 168 -14.34 -13.73 -0.93
C LEU A 168 -15.33 -14.12 0.17
N LEU A 169 -15.92 -15.32 0.07
CA LEU A 169 -16.96 -15.80 0.99
C LEU A 169 -16.46 -16.08 2.42
N ASN A 170 -15.15 -16.14 2.62
CA ASN A 170 -14.52 -16.31 3.92
C ASN A 170 -13.95 -14.99 4.48
N ALA A 171 -14.16 -13.86 3.81
CA ALA A 171 -13.83 -12.52 4.31
C ALA A 171 -14.85 -12.07 5.37
N VAL A 172 -14.52 -11.05 6.17
CA VAL A 172 -15.41 -10.49 7.20
C VAL A 172 -16.57 -9.71 6.57
N ALA A 173 -16.25 -8.87 5.60
CA ALA A 173 -17.21 -8.02 4.91
C ALA A 173 -16.76 -7.78 3.46
N TYR A 174 -17.64 -7.18 2.66
CA TYR A 174 -17.28 -6.66 1.36
C TYR A 174 -17.92 -5.30 1.08
N LEU A 175 -17.31 -4.57 0.14
CA LEU A 175 -17.81 -3.31 -0.41
C LEU A 175 -17.67 -3.36 -1.92
N ASP A 176 -18.73 -3.00 -2.63
CA ASP A 176 -18.71 -2.80 -4.07
C ASP A 176 -18.58 -1.31 -4.36
N LEU A 177 -17.59 -0.98 -5.18
CA LEU A 177 -17.25 0.37 -5.55
C LEU A 177 -17.47 0.60 -7.05
N LYS A 178 -18.11 1.72 -7.36
CA LYS A 178 -18.08 2.31 -8.70
C LYS A 178 -17.10 3.47 -8.69
N ILE A 179 -16.00 3.33 -9.44
CA ILE A 179 -14.94 4.34 -9.50
C ILE A 179 -15.45 5.57 -10.25
N ASP A 180 -15.21 6.75 -9.68
CA ASP A 180 -15.42 8.02 -10.36
C ASP A 180 -14.21 8.30 -11.26
N PRO A 181 -14.35 8.33 -12.60
CA PRO A 181 -13.25 8.60 -13.51
C PRO A 181 -12.57 9.95 -13.26
N ALA A 182 -13.28 10.94 -12.72
CA ALA A 182 -12.73 12.25 -12.38
C ALA A 182 -11.85 12.22 -11.12
N LEU A 183 -11.91 11.14 -10.34
CA LEU A 183 -11.18 10.97 -9.08
C LEU A 183 -10.16 9.82 -9.15
N VAL A 184 -9.62 9.56 -10.34
CA VAL A 184 -8.50 8.65 -10.57
C VAL A 184 -7.22 9.45 -10.69
N MET A 185 -6.25 9.17 -9.81
CA MET A 185 -5.05 10.00 -9.69
C MET A 185 -3.77 9.15 -9.80
N ASP A 186 -2.81 9.67 -10.55
CA ASP A 186 -1.44 9.19 -10.49
C ASP A 186 -0.77 9.69 -9.20
N VAL A 187 -0.27 8.76 -8.39
CA VAL A 187 0.44 9.06 -7.13
C VAL A 187 1.82 8.40 -7.11
N GLY A 188 2.46 8.26 -8.29
CA GLY A 188 3.79 7.68 -8.45
C GLY A 188 3.73 6.19 -8.80
N THR A 189 4.12 5.30 -7.89
CA THR A 189 4.12 3.85 -8.16
C THR A 189 2.71 3.23 -8.14
N HIS A 190 1.74 3.96 -7.61
CA HIS A 190 0.35 3.52 -7.47
C HIS A 190 -0.59 4.43 -8.27
N THR A 191 -1.77 3.92 -8.57
CA THR A 191 -2.94 4.74 -8.93
C THR A 191 -3.87 4.76 -7.74
N LEU A 192 -4.31 5.96 -7.34
CA LEU A 192 -5.37 6.13 -6.36
C LEU A 192 -6.70 6.15 -7.12
N PHE A 193 -7.61 5.26 -6.73
CA PHE A 193 -8.98 5.22 -7.23
C PHE A 193 -9.92 5.62 -6.10
N ILE A 194 -10.83 6.54 -6.38
CA ILE A 194 -11.91 6.90 -5.46
C ILE A 194 -13.22 6.47 -6.12
N GLY A 195 -14.04 5.74 -5.36
CA GLY A 195 -15.33 5.28 -5.83
C GLY A 195 -16.43 5.42 -4.80
N ASP A 196 -17.65 5.54 -5.30
CA ASP A 196 -18.86 5.49 -4.49
C ASP A 196 -19.13 4.05 -4.08
N VAL A 197 -19.48 3.85 -2.81
CA VAL A 197 -19.96 2.55 -2.31
C VAL A 197 -21.37 2.35 -2.83
N VAL A 198 -21.57 1.34 -3.68
CA VAL A 198 -22.86 1.05 -4.31
C VAL A 198 -23.57 -0.16 -3.70
N ASP A 199 -22.82 -1.03 -3.01
CA ASP A 199 -23.33 -2.15 -2.22
C ASP A 199 -22.27 -2.61 -1.22
N GLY A 200 -22.65 -3.43 -0.27
CA GLY A 200 -21.74 -4.02 0.70
C GLY A 200 -22.47 -4.71 1.83
N GLY A 201 -21.76 -5.55 2.56
CA GLY A 201 -22.35 -6.29 3.67
C GLY A 201 -21.35 -7.09 4.47
N LEU A 202 -21.83 -7.55 5.63
CA LEU A 202 -21.13 -8.53 6.44
C LEU A 202 -21.29 -9.92 5.81
N ILE A 203 -20.20 -10.67 5.75
CA ILE A 203 -20.19 -12.04 5.22
C ILE A 203 -20.10 -13.02 6.38
N LYS A 204 -19.11 -12.85 7.26
CA LYS A 204 -18.97 -13.60 8.50
C LYS A 204 -18.68 -12.65 9.68
N GLY A 205 -18.99 -13.09 10.90
CA GLY A 205 -18.57 -12.38 12.11
C GLY A 205 -17.06 -12.45 12.36
N GLY A 206 -16.57 -11.63 13.29
CA GLY A 206 -15.17 -11.57 13.68
C GLY A 206 -14.46 -10.28 13.26
N ASP A 207 -13.24 -10.11 13.76
CA ASP A 207 -12.49 -8.86 13.57
C ASP A 207 -11.69 -8.86 12.26
N PRO A 208 -11.65 -7.71 11.54
CA PRO A 208 -10.69 -7.49 10.47
C PRO A 208 -9.25 -7.69 10.94
N ILE A 209 -8.40 -8.23 10.08
CA ILE A 209 -6.96 -8.32 10.33
C ILE A 209 -6.30 -6.95 10.10
N THR A 210 -5.39 -6.57 10.99
CA THR A 210 -4.56 -5.38 10.82
C THR A 210 -3.25 -5.72 10.10
N TYR A 211 -2.65 -4.73 9.44
CA TYR A 211 -1.39 -4.90 8.75
C TYR A 211 -0.25 -5.18 9.73
N SER A 212 -0.27 -4.56 10.92
CA SER A 212 0.67 -4.86 11.99
C SER A 212 0.58 -6.31 12.46
N TYR A 213 -0.63 -6.83 12.68
CA TYR A 213 -0.86 -8.24 13.05
C TYR A 213 -0.33 -9.17 11.97
N TYR A 214 -0.69 -8.94 10.71
CA TYR A 214 -0.18 -9.73 9.60
C TYR A 214 1.36 -9.74 9.54
N ARG A 215 2.02 -8.58 9.69
CA ARG A 215 3.49 -8.49 9.68
C ARG A 215 4.14 -9.28 10.81
N ALA A 216 3.53 -9.32 11.99
CA ALA A 216 4.02 -10.08 13.13
C ALA A 216 3.82 -11.60 12.96
N ASN A 217 2.82 -12.01 12.18
CA ASN A 217 2.37 -13.40 12.08
C ASN A 217 2.62 -14.07 10.72
N ARG A 218 3.15 -13.34 9.71
CA ARG A 218 3.58 -13.93 8.43
C ARG A 218 4.85 -14.77 8.66
N ARG A 219 4.69 -16.06 8.93
CA ARG A 219 5.76 -17.06 8.89
C ARG A 219 5.43 -18.08 7.81
#